data_AF-A0A3D2KJA9-F1
#
_entry.id   AF-A0A3D2KJA9-F1
#
_cell.length_a   1.000
_cell.length_b   1.000
_cell.length_c   1.000
_cell.angle_alpha   90.00
_cell.angle_beta   90.00
_cell.angle_gamma   90.00
#
_symmetry.space_group_name_H-M   'P 1'
#
loop_
_entity.id
_entity.type
_entity.pdbx_description
1 polymer ?
#
loop_
_entity_poly.entity_id
_entity_poly.type
_entity_poly.pdbx_seq_one_letter_code
_entity_poly.pdbx_strand_id
1 'polypeptide(L)'
;MNCLEAQSKIIAYIDNHLEKDEKTEFLKHITKCKDCKEELNIYYTMIEGMRQLDSNLPLSRDFSKELDERIDRELKHNKKRQEFFRSSVCIIIIGVLAFCIFGYVNFLNILHSQEQAALKAAQGEYYFSKTFDSVLFEPDEEDHMVEININDDKPEPDFYEKIRQYKAVQQ
;
A
#
# COMPACT_ATOMS: atom_id res chain seq x y z
N MET A 1 -3.88 -15.07 -30.19
CA MET A 1 -3.92 -15.06 -31.66
C MET A 1 -3.89 -16.47 -32.22
N ASN A 2 -4.48 -16.63 -33.40
CA ASN A 2 -4.54 -17.88 -34.16
C ASN A 2 -3.37 -17.99 -35.16
N CYS A 3 -3.09 -19.18 -35.69
CA CYS A 3 -1.96 -19.41 -36.61
C CYS A 3 -2.03 -18.54 -37.88
N LEU A 4 -3.22 -18.39 -38.48
CA LEU A 4 -3.41 -17.54 -39.67
C LEU A 4 -3.06 -16.07 -39.40
N GLU A 5 -3.45 -15.57 -38.24
CA GLU A 5 -3.17 -14.21 -37.83
C GLU A 5 -1.67 -14.02 -37.56
N ALA A 6 -1.04 -14.98 -36.86
CA ALA A 6 0.39 -15.01 -36.64
C ALA A 6 1.16 -14.99 -37.96
N GLN A 7 0.78 -15.84 -38.92
CA GLN A 7 1.39 -15.91 -40.25
C GLN A 7 1.35 -14.57 -40.97
N SER A 8 0.20 -13.90 -40.99
CA SER A 8 0.06 -12.58 -41.63
C SER A 8 0.95 -11.49 -40.99
N LYS A 9 1.32 -11.67 -39.72
CA LYS A 9 2.12 -10.72 -38.92
C LYS A 9 3.62 -11.04 -38.94
N ILE A 10 4.08 -12.13 -39.58
CA ILE A 10 5.50 -12.53 -39.62
C ILE A 10 6.39 -11.43 -40.22
N ILE A 11 6.05 -10.90 -41.40
CA ILE A 11 6.87 -9.89 -42.07
C ILE A 11 6.89 -8.59 -41.25
N ALA A 12 5.73 -8.17 -40.75
CA ALA A 12 5.63 -7.01 -39.86
C ALA A 12 6.46 -7.17 -38.59
N TYR A 13 6.61 -8.40 -38.06
CA TYR A 13 7.50 -8.68 -36.95
C TYR A 13 8.98 -8.51 -37.31
N ILE A 14 9.41 -9.07 -38.44
CA ILE A 14 10.81 -9.01 -38.90
C ILE A 14 11.25 -7.55 -39.10
N ASP A 15 10.36 -6.73 -39.68
CA ASP A 15 10.62 -5.30 -39.92
C ASP A 15 10.37 -4.40 -38.69
N ASN A 16 9.99 -4.96 -37.54
CA ASN A 16 9.67 -4.22 -36.31
C ASN A 16 8.51 -3.21 -36.44
N HIS A 17 7.52 -3.51 -37.29
CA HIS A 17 6.32 -2.69 -37.50
C HIS A 17 5.12 -3.10 -36.62
N LEU A 18 5.26 -4.12 -35.77
CA LEU A 18 4.20 -4.52 -34.85
C LEU A 18 4.11 -3.60 -33.63
N GLU A 19 2.88 -3.25 -33.25
CA GLU A 19 2.61 -2.59 -31.97
C GLU A 19 3.01 -3.47 -30.79
N LYS A 20 3.29 -2.85 -29.64
CA LYS A 20 3.83 -3.55 -28.47
C LYS A 20 2.91 -4.69 -28.00
N ASP A 21 1.61 -4.43 -27.91
CA ASP A 21 0.65 -5.40 -27.39
C ASP A 21 0.50 -6.59 -28.36
N GLU A 22 0.36 -6.32 -29.65
CA GLU A 22 0.31 -7.34 -30.70
C GLU A 22 1.59 -8.18 -30.77
N LYS A 23 2.76 -7.53 -30.67
CA LYS A 23 4.06 -8.22 -30.62
C LYS A 23 4.13 -9.18 -29.44
N THR A 24 3.63 -8.80 -28.26
CA THR A 24 3.63 -9.72 -27.10
C THR A 24 2.74 -10.93 -27.33
N GLU A 25 1.59 -10.74 -27.97
CA GLU A 25 0.67 -11.82 -28.29
C GLU A 25 1.26 -12.76 -29.37
N PHE A 26 1.97 -12.19 -30.34
CA PHE A 26 2.69 -12.91 -31.38
C PHE A 26 3.77 -13.82 -30.81
N LEU A 27 4.62 -13.28 -29.95
CA LEU A 27 5.68 -14.04 -29.29
C LEU A 27 5.13 -15.16 -28.39
N LYS A 28 3.98 -14.94 -27.73
CA LYS A 28 3.28 -15.98 -26.96
C LYS A 28 2.75 -17.12 -27.84
N HIS A 29 2.37 -16.82 -29.08
CA HIS A 29 1.92 -17.85 -30.03
C HIS A 29 3.10 -18.66 -30.56
N ILE A 30 4.16 -17.99 -31.03
CA ILE A 30 5.35 -18.65 -31.60
C ILE A 30 6.11 -19.52 -30.60
N THR A 31 6.07 -19.18 -29.31
CA THR A 31 6.64 -20.03 -28.26
C THR A 31 5.86 -21.32 -28.01
N LYS A 32 4.59 -21.36 -28.38
CA LYS A 32 3.70 -22.51 -28.15
C LYS A 32 3.47 -23.34 -29.42
N CYS A 33 3.47 -22.70 -30.58
CA CYS A 33 3.23 -23.34 -31.87
C CYS A 33 4.57 -23.52 -32.61
N LYS A 34 4.97 -24.79 -32.81
CA LYS A 34 6.20 -25.15 -33.53
C LYS A 34 6.12 -24.78 -35.01
N ASP A 35 4.97 -24.99 -35.64
CA ASP A 35 4.79 -24.74 -37.08
C ASP A 35 4.99 -23.25 -37.41
N CYS A 36 4.32 -22.36 -36.68
CA CYS A 36 4.50 -20.91 -36.85
C CYS A 36 5.92 -20.43 -36.51
N LYS A 37 6.62 -21.12 -35.59
CA LYS A 37 8.03 -20.83 -35.29
C LYS A 37 8.95 -21.20 -36.46
N GLU A 38 8.72 -22.36 -37.07
CA GLU A 38 9.47 -22.81 -38.24
C GLU A 38 9.25 -21.88 -39.43
N GLU A 39 8.00 -21.46 -39.68
CA GLU A 39 7.68 -20.46 -40.70
C GLU A 39 8.41 -19.14 -40.46
N LEU A 40 8.33 -18.60 -39.23
CA LEU A 40 9.08 -17.38 -38.88
C LEU A 40 10.58 -17.54 -39.16
N ASN A 41 11.18 -18.68 -38.83
CA ASN A 41 12.60 -18.93 -39.05
C ASN A 41 12.96 -18.93 -40.55
N ILE A 42 12.12 -19.52 -41.40
CA ILE A 42 12.29 -19.52 -42.86
C ILE A 42 12.24 -18.09 -43.39
N TYR A 43 11.20 -17.32 -43.06
CA TYR A 43 11.06 -15.94 -43.50
C TYR A 43 12.21 -15.05 -43.00
N TYR A 44 12.60 -15.21 -41.73
CA TYR A 44 13.71 -14.47 -41.14
C TYR A 44 15.02 -14.75 -41.86
N THR A 45 15.34 -16.02 -42.10
CA THR A 45 16.57 -16.43 -42.79
C THR A 45 16.59 -15.90 -44.24
N MET A 46 15.46 -15.92 -44.93
CA MET A 46 15.37 -15.41 -46.30
C MET A 46 15.60 -13.89 -46.37
N ILE A 47 14.88 -13.12 -45.54
CA ILE A 47 14.93 -11.66 -45.58
C ILE A 47 16.26 -11.15 -45.04
N GLU A 48 16.71 -11.68 -43.89
CA GLU A 48 17.95 -11.22 -43.26
C GLU A 48 19.18 -11.73 -44.01
N GLY A 49 19.08 -12.91 -44.64
CA GLY A 49 20.07 -13.40 -45.59
C GLY A 49 20.27 -12.42 -46.75
N MET A 50 19.19 -11.93 -47.37
CA MET A 50 19.27 -10.90 -48.41
C MET A 50 19.91 -9.61 -47.90
N ARG A 51 19.51 -9.11 -46.72
CA ARG A 51 20.13 -7.91 -46.10
C ARG A 51 21.63 -8.06 -45.85
N GLN A 52 22.09 -9.24 -45.44
CA GLN A 52 23.52 -9.51 -45.23
C GLN A 52 24.30 -9.55 -46.54
N LEU A 53 23.72 -10.13 -47.61
CA LEU A 53 24.32 -10.09 -48.94
C LEU A 53 24.45 -8.66 -49.46
N ASP A 54 23.42 -7.83 -49.31
CA ASP A 54 23.44 -6.43 -49.76
C ASP A 54 24.44 -5.56 -48.96
N SER A 55 24.65 -5.87 -47.68
CA SER A 55 25.53 -5.11 -46.79
C SER A 55 27.01 -5.51 -46.85
N ASN A 56 27.41 -6.46 -47.72
CA ASN A 56 28.77 -7.01 -47.80
C ASN A 56 29.32 -7.49 -46.44
N LEU A 57 28.45 -7.89 -45.53
CA LEU A 57 28.83 -8.43 -44.22
C LEU A 57 29.18 -9.92 -44.38
N PRO A 58 30.11 -10.47 -43.57
CA PRO A 58 30.30 -11.92 -43.52
C PRO A 58 28.97 -12.62 -43.22
N LEU A 59 28.58 -13.53 -44.12
CA LEU A 59 27.35 -14.31 -43.99
C LEU A 59 27.35 -15.08 -42.67
N SER A 60 26.49 -14.68 -41.73
CA SER A 60 26.29 -15.42 -40.48
C SER A 60 25.69 -16.78 -40.83
N ARG A 61 26.32 -17.87 -40.37
CA ARG A 61 25.85 -19.23 -40.69
C ARG A 61 24.60 -19.63 -39.90
N ASP A 62 24.31 -18.95 -38.79
CA ASP A 62 23.33 -19.42 -37.80
C ASP A 62 22.24 -18.37 -37.50
N PHE A 63 21.52 -17.90 -38.54
CA PHE A 63 20.37 -16.99 -38.40
C PHE A 63 19.30 -17.49 -37.42
N SER A 64 19.08 -18.81 -37.39
CA SER A 64 18.10 -19.43 -36.49
C SER A 64 18.44 -19.24 -35.01
N LYS A 65 19.74 -19.32 -34.67
CA LYS A 65 20.19 -19.12 -33.29
C LYS A 65 20.05 -17.65 -32.88
N GLU A 66 20.40 -16.73 -33.77
CA GLU A 66 20.23 -15.30 -33.54
C GLU A 66 18.76 -14.93 -33.33
N LEU A 67 17.85 -15.50 -34.14
CA LEU A 67 16.42 -15.32 -34.01
C LEU A 67 15.91 -15.85 -32.66
N ASP A 68 16.33 -17.05 -32.26
CA ASP A 68 15.94 -17.64 -30.98
C ASP A 68 16.41 -16.79 -29.80
N GLU A 69 17.65 -16.29 -29.83
CA GLU A 69 18.16 -15.37 -28.82
C GLU A 69 17.38 -14.04 -28.80
N ARG A 70 17.00 -13.53 -29.98
CA ARG A 70 16.17 -12.32 -30.09
C ARG A 70 14.81 -12.53 -29.45
N ILE A 71 14.14 -13.63 -29.76
CA ILE A 71 12.84 -14.01 -29.19
C ILE A 71 12.96 -14.14 -27.66
N ASP A 72 13.98 -14.83 -27.15
CA ASP A 72 14.18 -15.02 -25.71
C ASP A 72 14.42 -13.69 -24.97
N ARG A 73 15.25 -12.79 -25.55
CA ARG A 73 15.47 -11.44 -25.02
C ARG A 73 14.17 -10.65 -24.92
N GLU A 74 13.35 -10.68 -25.97
CA GLU A 74 12.07 -9.97 -26.04
C GLU A 74 11.03 -10.55 -25.05
N LEU A 75 10.99 -11.87 -24.90
CA LEU A 75 10.14 -12.55 -23.92
C LEU A 75 10.56 -12.21 -22.48
N LYS A 76 11.87 -12.23 -22.21
CA LYS A 76 12.42 -11.88 -20.89
C LYS A 76 12.14 -10.42 -20.54
N HIS A 77 12.25 -9.51 -21.51
CA HIS A 77 11.89 -8.10 -21.32
C HIS A 77 10.40 -7.94 -21.00
N ASN A 78 9.53 -8.61 -21.76
CA ASN A 78 8.08 -8.57 -21.53
C ASN A 78 7.68 -9.18 -20.19
N LYS A 79 8.29 -10.29 -19.78
CA LYS A 79 8.03 -10.93 -18.48
C LYS A 79 8.48 -10.06 -17.31
N LYS A 80 9.69 -9.50 -17.38
CA LYS A 80 10.20 -8.58 -16.34
C LYS A 80 9.32 -7.34 -16.19
N ARG A 81 8.81 -6.81 -17.30
CA ARG A 81 7.85 -5.69 -17.29
C ARG A 81 6.53 -6.11 -16.64
N GLN A 82 5.97 -7.26 -17.00
CA GLN A 82 4.72 -7.76 -16.41
C GLN A 82 4.83 -8.01 -14.89
N GLU A 83 5.95 -8.58 -14.44
CA GLU A 83 6.19 -8.81 -13.00
C GLU A 83 6.42 -7.49 -12.24
N PHE A 84 7.09 -6.51 -12.85
CA PHE A 84 7.27 -5.18 -12.27
C PHE A 84 5.94 -4.44 -12.11
N PHE A 85 5.07 -4.47 -13.11
CA PHE A 85 3.73 -3.87 -13.02
C PHE A 85 2.84 -4.59 -12.00
N ARG A 86 2.87 -5.93 -11.93
CA ARG A 86 2.10 -6.67 -10.91
C ARG A 86 2.60 -6.39 -9.49
N SER A 87 3.92 -6.31 -9.29
CA SER A 87 4.52 -6.00 -7.99
C SER A 87 4.21 -4.56 -7.55
N SER A 88 4.31 -3.59 -8.47
CA SER A 88 4.05 -2.18 -8.18
C SER A 88 2.59 -1.90 -7.82
N VAL A 89 1.62 -2.54 -8.49
CA VAL A 89 0.19 -2.39 -8.18
C VAL A 89 -0.15 -2.90 -6.78
N CYS A 90 0.43 -4.03 -6.35
CA CYS A 90 0.20 -4.57 -5.01
C CYS A 90 0.67 -3.61 -3.89
N ILE A 91 1.81 -2.96 -4.07
CA ILE A 91 2.34 -2.00 -3.09
C ILE A 91 1.42 -0.78 -2.97
N ILE A 92 0.89 -0.28 -4.09
CA ILE A 92 -0.05 0.86 -4.10
C ILE A 92 -1.33 0.49 -3.37
N ILE A 93 -1.90 -0.69 -3.62
CA ILE A 93 -3.14 -1.15 -2.95
C ILE A 93 -2.93 -1.26 -1.44
N ILE A 94 -1.81 -1.84 -0.99
CA ILE A 94 -1.48 -1.94 0.44
C ILE A 94 -1.33 -0.54 1.05
N GLY A 95 -0.67 0.38 0.35
CA GLY A 95 -0.52 1.78 0.78
C GLY A 95 -1.86 2.50 0.95
N VAL A 96 -2.78 2.34 0.00
CA VAL A 96 -4.13 2.92 0.08
C VAL A 96 -4.93 2.33 1.24
N LEU A 97 -4.88 1.00 1.42
CA LEU A 97 -5.56 0.35 2.55
C LEU A 97 -5.02 0.83 3.89
N ALA A 98 -3.69 0.93 4.04
CA ALA A 98 -3.07 1.45 5.25
C ALA A 98 -3.44 2.90 5.51
N PHE A 99 -3.49 3.74 4.47
CA PHE A 99 -3.91 5.14 4.58
C PHE A 99 -5.38 5.27 5.01
N CYS A 100 -6.28 4.46 4.45
CA CYS A 100 -7.69 4.45 4.86
C CYS A 100 -7.86 4.03 6.32
N ILE A 101 -7.15 2.99 6.77
CA ILE A 101 -7.18 2.54 8.16
C ILE A 101 -6.63 3.62 9.09
N PHE A 102 -5.50 4.23 8.73
CA PHE A 102 -4.90 5.32 9.50
C PHE A 102 -5.84 6.53 9.61
N GLY A 103 -6.45 6.94 8.50
CA GLY A 103 -7.44 8.02 8.47
C GLY A 103 -8.66 7.73 9.33
N TYR A 104 -9.17 6.50 9.29
CA TYR A 104 -10.31 6.07 10.10
C TYR A 104 -10.00 6.12 11.60
N VAL A 105 -8.85 5.58 12.02
CA VAL A 105 -8.44 5.61 13.44
C VAL A 105 -8.24 7.05 13.92
N ASN A 106 -7.62 7.91 13.10
CA ASN A 106 -7.42 9.32 13.43
C ASN A 106 -8.77 10.05 13.59
N PHE A 107 -9.71 9.82 12.68
CA PHE A 107 -11.06 10.38 12.73
C PHE A 107 -11.81 9.97 14.01
N LEU A 108 -11.76 8.68 14.38
CA LEU A 108 -12.37 8.21 15.62
C LEU A 108 -11.74 8.86 16.86
N ASN A 109 -10.41 9.05 16.87
CA ASN A 109 -9.73 9.68 18.00
C ASN A 109 -10.18 11.14 18.20
N ILE A 110 -10.35 11.88 17.10
CA ILE A 110 -10.89 13.24 17.14
C ILE A 110 -12.31 13.25 17.72
N LEU A 111 -13.19 12.36 17.24
CA LEU A 111 -14.56 12.27 17.72
C LEU A 111 -14.63 11.93 19.22
N HIS A 112 -13.87 10.93 19.66
CA HIS A 112 -13.80 10.54 21.07
C HIS A 112 -13.27 11.66 21.97
N SER A 113 -12.30 12.44 21.51
CA SER A 113 -11.77 13.55 22.30
C SER A 113 -12.81 14.64 22.56
N GLN A 114 -13.68 14.91 21.58
CA GLN A 114 -14.77 15.89 21.70
C GLN A 114 -15.86 15.39 22.65
N GLU A 115 -16.28 14.12 22.50
CA GLU A 115 -17.27 13.51 23.39
C GLU A 115 -16.79 13.50 24.85
N GLN A 116 -15.51 13.15 25.08
CA GLN A 116 -14.95 13.16 26.43
C GLN A 116 -14.84 14.58 27.01
N ALA A 117 -14.55 15.59 26.20
CA ALA A 117 -14.54 16.99 26.65
C ALA A 117 -15.95 17.46 27.02
N ALA A 118 -16.96 17.13 26.21
CA ALA A 118 -18.36 17.46 26.47
C ALA A 118 -18.89 16.78 27.74
N LEU A 119 -18.57 15.48 27.93
CA LEU A 119 -18.95 14.73 29.13
C LEU A 119 -18.31 15.30 30.41
N LYS A 120 -17.04 15.71 30.37
CA LYS A 120 -16.36 16.35 31.50
C LYS A 120 -16.97 17.71 31.87
N ALA A 121 -17.37 18.50 30.86
CA ALA A 121 -18.04 19.77 31.10
C ALA A 121 -19.42 19.57 31.74
N ALA A 122 -20.18 18.57 31.29
CA ALA A 122 -21.49 18.24 31.86
C ALA A 122 -21.39 17.60 33.26
N GLN A 123 -20.31 16.88 33.57
CA GLN A 123 -20.13 16.24 34.88
C GLN A 123 -20.19 17.22 36.05
N GLY A 124 -19.74 18.46 35.89
CA GLY A 124 -19.77 19.47 36.95
C GLY A 124 -21.19 19.82 37.42
N GLU A 125 -22.16 19.96 36.53
CA GLU A 125 -23.54 20.34 36.90
C GLU A 125 -24.28 19.25 37.70
N TYR A 126 -24.04 17.98 37.38
CA TYR A 126 -24.78 16.86 37.97
C TYR A 126 -24.07 16.16 39.14
N TYR A 127 -22.75 16.32 39.27
CA TYR A 127 -21.98 15.68 40.33
C TYR A 127 -22.18 16.38 41.67
N PHE A 128 -22.17 17.72 41.68
CA PHE A 128 -22.34 18.50 42.92
C PHE A 128 -23.80 18.54 43.38
N SER A 129 -24.77 18.65 42.46
CA SER A 129 -26.18 18.66 42.81
C SER A 129 -26.58 17.36 43.51
N LYS A 130 -26.24 16.20 42.98
CA LYS A 130 -26.66 14.91 43.58
C LYS A 130 -25.99 14.57 44.91
N THR A 131 -24.80 15.12 45.18
CA THR A 131 -24.03 14.82 46.41
C THR A 131 -24.24 15.83 47.52
N PHE A 132 -24.50 17.09 47.18
CA PHE A 132 -24.63 18.17 48.16
C PHE A 132 -26.05 18.73 48.29
N ASP A 133 -27.03 18.32 47.46
CA ASP A 133 -28.43 18.78 47.58
C ASP A 133 -28.97 18.59 49.00
N SER A 134 -28.73 17.40 49.56
CA SER A 134 -29.25 17.03 50.88
C SER A 134 -28.49 17.68 52.03
N VAL A 135 -27.35 18.32 51.76
CA VAL A 135 -26.47 18.93 52.77
C VAL A 135 -26.60 20.46 52.75
N LEU A 136 -26.97 21.06 51.62
CA LEU A 136 -27.09 22.51 51.45
C LEU A 136 -28.47 23.08 51.80
N PHE A 137 -29.50 22.23 51.91
CA PHE A 137 -30.89 22.65 52.13
C PHE A 137 -31.58 21.80 53.21
N GLU A 138 -31.01 21.80 54.42
CA GLU A 138 -31.77 21.39 55.61
C GLU A 138 -32.52 22.63 56.13
N PRO A 139 -33.86 22.55 56.33
CA PRO A 139 -34.65 23.69 56.75
C PRO A 139 -34.33 24.07 58.20
N ASP A 140 -34.23 25.38 58.45
CA ASP A 140 -33.91 26.00 59.74
C ASP A 140 -34.75 25.44 60.90
N GLU A 141 -34.23 24.45 61.64
CA GLU A 141 -34.61 24.19 63.02
C GLU A 141 -33.33 23.98 63.86
N GLU A 142 -33.07 24.98 64.69
CA GLU A 142 -32.04 25.10 65.74
C GLU A 142 -30.61 25.46 65.29
N ASP A 143 -30.22 26.68 65.69
CA ASP A 143 -28.85 27.20 65.71
C ASP A 143 -27.89 26.19 66.37
N HIS A 144 -27.25 25.38 65.56
CA HIS A 144 -26.01 24.70 65.93
C HIS A 144 -24.87 25.35 65.16
N MET A 145 -24.36 26.43 65.74
CA MET A 145 -23.04 26.96 65.45
C MET A 145 -22.02 25.88 65.82
N VAL A 146 -21.73 24.97 64.90
CA VAL A 146 -20.64 24.00 65.07
C VAL A 146 -19.36 24.81 65.02
N GLU A 147 -18.74 25.02 66.19
CA GLU A 147 -17.38 25.54 66.28
C GLU A 147 -16.47 24.62 65.46
N ILE A 148 -15.98 25.14 64.34
CA ILE A 148 -14.94 24.47 63.55
C ILE A 148 -13.68 24.54 64.40
N ASN A 149 -13.43 23.51 65.19
CA ASN A 149 -12.12 23.31 65.78
C ASN A 149 -11.17 22.87 64.66
N ILE A 150 -10.37 23.83 64.17
CA ILE A 150 -9.26 23.58 63.25
C ILE A 150 -8.18 22.85 64.05
N ASN A 151 -8.40 21.56 64.28
CA ASN A 151 -7.29 20.67 64.62
C ASN A 151 -6.61 20.29 63.31
N ASP A 152 -5.36 20.74 63.17
CA ASP A 152 -4.42 20.45 62.09
C ASP A 152 -4.10 18.94 62.01
N ASP A 153 -5.06 18.12 61.60
CA ASP A 153 -4.74 16.80 61.07
C ASP A 153 -4.36 16.96 59.60
N LYS A 154 -3.04 16.90 59.37
CA LYS A 154 -2.39 17.11 58.09
C LYS A 154 -3.10 16.35 56.97
N PRO A 155 -3.41 17.00 55.82
CA PRO A 155 -3.99 16.31 54.69
C PRO A 155 -3.02 15.22 54.20
N GLU A 156 -3.56 14.02 53.93
CA GLU A 156 -2.77 12.97 53.28
C GLU A 156 -2.13 13.51 52.00
N PRO A 157 -0.83 13.24 51.75
CA PRO A 157 -0.14 13.85 50.64
C PRO A 157 -0.73 13.37 49.31
N ASP A 158 -0.98 14.35 48.43
CA ASP A 158 -1.53 14.16 47.10
C ASP A 158 -0.70 13.12 46.32
N PHE A 159 -1.38 12.37 45.44
CA PHE A 159 -0.85 11.22 44.71
C PHE A 159 0.50 11.52 44.02
N TYR A 160 0.67 12.75 43.51
CA TYR A 160 1.89 13.20 42.84
C TYR A 160 3.07 13.45 43.79
N GLU A 161 2.81 13.68 45.07
CA GLU A 161 3.82 13.88 46.10
C GLU A 161 4.44 12.55 46.55
N LYS A 162 3.62 11.49 46.65
CA LYS A 162 4.08 10.10 46.86
C LYS A 162 4.99 9.61 45.72
N ILE A 163 4.68 9.97 44.48
CA ILE A 163 5.51 9.61 43.32
C ILE A 163 6.89 10.31 43.35
N ARG A 164 6.94 11.56 43.82
CA ARG A 164 8.22 12.29 43.94
C ARG A 164 9.13 11.69 45.01
N GLN A 165 8.57 11.28 46.15
CA GLN A 165 9.35 10.63 47.21
C GLN A 165 9.94 9.30 46.74
N TYR A 166 9.19 8.52 45.96
CA TYR A 166 9.69 7.24 45.44
C TYR A 166 10.87 7.40 44.46
N LYS A 167 10.86 8.47 43.64
CA LYS A 167 11.96 8.77 42.72
C LYS A 167 13.21 9.31 43.42
N ALA A 168 13.06 9.97 44.56
CA ALA A 168 14.18 10.51 45.34
C ALA A 168 15.01 9.43 46.06
N VAL A 169 14.45 8.23 46.27
CA VAL A 169 15.10 7.12 46.99
C VAL A 169 15.91 6.20 46.06
N GLN A 170 15.85 6.39 44.73
CA GLN A 170 16.56 5.57 43.75
C GLN A 170 17.81 6.22 43.13
N GLN A 171 18.34 7.30 43.73
CA GLN A 171 19.67 7.87 43.45
C GLN A 171 20.61 7.63 44.62
#